data_AF-A0A533YTS7-F1
#
_entry.id   AF-A0A533YTS7-F1
#
_cell.length_a   1.000
_cell.length_b   1.000
_cell.length_c   1.000
_cell.angle_alpha   90.00
_cell.angle_beta   90.00
_cell.angle_gamma   90.00
#
_symmetry.space_group_name_H-M   'P 1'
#
loop_
_entity.id
_entity.type
_entity.pdbx_description
1 polymer ?
#
loop_
_entity_poly.entity_id
_entity_poly.type
_entity_poly.pdbx_seq_one_letter_code
_entity_poly.pdbx_strand_id
1 'polypeptide(L)'
;MKGESVVEHLPVNSGTRTRARHLLTVSAFLLIVWVCWNCKDDISGQGTADIIFPDQPLFDRGCAFSGCHAADTFDERGYSLDTYQHALSRVGIIVPCFRNEACNPENSMLIRRVEGLDGLPKMPLYRPALTANQINGLKQWIREGAQNN
;
A
#
# COMPACT_ATOMS: atom_id res chain seq x y z
N MET A 1 -8.35 86.47 14.45
CA MET A 1 -7.16 85.65 14.12
C MET A 1 -7.39 84.26 14.68
N LYS A 2 -7.83 83.32 13.85
CA LYS A 2 -7.97 81.89 14.18
C LYS A 2 -7.23 81.14 13.08
N GLY A 3 -6.24 80.34 13.48
CA GLY A 3 -5.43 79.52 12.58
C GLY A 3 -6.19 78.27 12.15
N GLU A 4 -6.11 77.96 10.87
CA GLU A 4 -6.59 76.72 10.27
C GLU A 4 -5.41 75.75 10.13
N SER A 5 -5.59 74.54 10.67
CA SER A 5 -4.66 73.42 10.61
C SER A 5 -4.69 72.77 9.22
N VAL A 6 -3.53 72.69 8.56
CA VAL A 6 -3.35 71.90 7.34
C VAL A 6 -3.33 70.41 7.73
N VAL A 7 -4.26 69.63 7.19
CA VAL A 7 -4.24 68.16 7.23
C VAL A 7 -3.50 67.67 6.00
N GLU A 8 -2.33 67.07 6.20
CA GLU A 8 -1.50 66.48 5.15
C GLU A 8 -2.03 65.08 4.79
N HIS A 9 -2.60 64.93 3.60
CA HIS A 9 -2.97 63.62 3.05
C HIS A 9 -1.73 62.88 2.54
N LEU A 10 -1.29 61.86 3.27
CA LEU A 10 -0.27 60.91 2.78
C LEU A 10 -0.82 60.07 1.62
N PRO A 11 -0.10 59.97 0.47
CA PRO A 11 -0.52 59.13 -0.64
C PRO A 11 -0.24 57.65 -0.35
N VAL A 12 -1.29 56.82 -0.32
CA VAL A 12 -1.17 55.37 -0.37
C VAL A 12 -0.75 54.95 -1.78
N ASN A 13 0.50 54.48 -1.92
CA ASN A 13 1.06 53.97 -3.17
C ASN A 13 0.52 52.56 -3.46
N SER A 14 -0.35 52.44 -4.45
CA SER A 14 -1.02 51.20 -4.87
C SER A 14 -0.10 50.18 -5.56
N GLY A 15 1.11 50.59 -5.99
CA GLY A 15 2.04 49.73 -6.74
C GLY A 15 2.79 48.69 -5.91
N THR A 16 2.92 48.90 -4.60
CA THR A 16 3.67 48.00 -3.70
C THR A 16 2.86 46.74 -3.33
N ARG A 17 1.53 46.87 -3.22
CA ARG A 17 0.63 45.75 -2.87
C ARG A 17 0.56 44.68 -3.96
N THR A 18 0.56 45.07 -5.23
CA THR A 18 0.47 44.14 -6.35
C THR A 18 1.77 43.36 -6.54
N ARG A 19 2.93 44.03 -6.41
CA ARG A 19 4.25 43.37 -6.43
C ARG A 19 4.44 42.40 -5.26
N ALA A 20 4.03 42.78 -4.05
CA ALA A 20 4.08 41.88 -2.90
C ALA A 20 3.20 40.64 -3.08
N ARG A 21 1.99 40.79 -3.66
CA ARG A 21 1.10 39.67 -3.98
C ARG A 21 1.69 38.74 -5.03
N HIS A 22 2.30 39.27 -6.09
CA HIS A 22 2.95 38.44 -7.11
C HIS A 22 4.19 37.70 -6.58
N LEU A 23 4.98 38.32 -5.70
CA LEU A 23 6.12 37.66 -5.07
C LEU A 23 5.70 36.52 -4.13
N LEU A 24 4.60 36.70 -3.39
CA LEU A 24 4.04 35.66 -2.52
C LEU A 24 3.44 34.50 -3.31
N THR A 25 2.81 34.76 -4.47
CA THR A 25 2.28 33.67 -5.32
C THR A 25 3.40 32.89 -6.00
N VAL A 26 4.46 33.55 -6.44
CA VAL A 26 5.61 32.89 -7.08
C VAL A 26 6.38 32.05 -6.07
N SER A 27 6.58 32.53 -4.84
CA SER A 27 7.26 31.75 -3.79
C SER A 27 6.44 30.52 -3.37
N ALA A 28 5.11 30.64 -3.27
CA ALA A 28 4.23 29.51 -3.00
C ALA A 28 4.28 28.47 -4.14
N PHE A 29 4.30 28.91 -5.40
CA PHE A 29 4.40 28.00 -6.55
C PHE A 29 5.77 27.28 -6.59
N LEU A 30 6.85 27.98 -6.28
CA LEU A 30 8.20 27.39 -6.21
C LEU A 30 8.33 26.39 -5.05
N LEU A 31 7.71 26.66 -3.89
CA LEU A 31 7.65 25.72 -2.76
C LEU A 31 6.87 24.46 -3.12
N ILE A 32 5.72 24.59 -3.80
CA ILE A 32 4.92 23.44 -4.25
C ILE A 32 5.70 22.60 -5.26
N VAL A 33 6.35 23.23 -6.25
CA VAL A 33 7.19 22.52 -7.23
C VAL A 33 8.37 21.81 -6.54
N TRP A 34 8.98 22.44 -5.52
CA TRP A 34 10.06 21.83 -4.75
C TRP A 34 9.61 20.62 -3.92
N VAL A 35 8.42 20.68 -3.30
CA VAL A 35 7.81 19.55 -2.60
C VAL A 35 7.47 18.42 -3.59
N CYS A 36 6.90 18.74 -4.75
CA CYS A 36 6.59 17.76 -5.78
C CYS A 36 7.84 17.11 -6.41
N TRP A 37 8.98 17.80 -6.45
CA TRP A 37 10.26 17.21 -6.88
C TRP A 37 10.96 16.39 -5.79
N ASN A 38 10.73 16.68 -4.51
CA ASN A 38 11.30 15.91 -3.40
C ASN A 38 10.43 14.70 -2.99
N CYS A 39 9.19 14.60 -3.46
CA CYS A 39 8.45 13.34 -3.43
C CYS A 39 9.00 12.41 -4.51
N LYS A 40 10.09 11.71 -4.18
CA LYS A 40 10.57 10.56 -4.96
C LYS A 40 10.12 9.30 -4.24
N ASP A 41 8.88 8.89 -4.45
CA ASP A 41 8.40 7.56 -4.13
C ASP A 41 8.95 6.56 -5.14
N ASP A 42 10.16 6.06 -4.88
CA ASP A 42 10.73 4.93 -5.62
C ASP A 42 9.98 3.63 -5.24
N ILE A 43 8.80 3.41 -5.82
CA ILE A 43 8.18 2.07 -5.95
C ILE A 43 8.63 1.38 -7.25
N SER A 44 9.86 1.67 -7.67
CA SER A 44 10.47 1.09 -8.86
C SER A 44 11.06 -0.29 -8.55
N GLY A 45 10.24 -1.33 -8.75
CA GLY A 45 10.77 -2.66 -9.10
C GLY A 45 11.37 -3.50 -7.98
N GLN A 46 11.08 -3.22 -6.71
CA GLN A 46 11.40 -4.17 -5.63
C GLN A 46 10.56 -5.43 -5.82
N GLY A 47 11.18 -6.50 -6.31
CA GLY A 47 10.61 -7.85 -6.26
C GLY A 47 10.12 -8.14 -4.85
N THR A 48 9.17 -9.05 -4.71
CA THR A 48 8.54 -9.33 -3.40
C THR A 48 9.55 -9.84 -2.35
N ALA A 49 10.78 -10.16 -2.74
CA ALA A 49 11.88 -10.66 -1.92
C ALA A 49 12.16 -9.86 -0.63
N ASP A 50 11.95 -8.54 -0.63
CA ASP A 50 12.20 -7.68 0.55
C ASP A 50 10.99 -7.58 1.50
N ILE A 51 9.82 -8.12 1.11
CA ILE A 51 8.63 -8.15 1.96
C ILE A 51 8.67 -9.39 2.87
N ILE A 52 8.99 -9.20 4.15
CA ILE A 52 9.19 -10.32 5.09
C ILE A 52 7.90 -10.68 5.86
N PHE A 53 6.91 -9.80 5.92
CA PHE A 53 5.60 -10.06 6.56
C PHE A 53 4.50 -10.13 5.50
N PRO A 54 3.45 -10.98 5.62
CA PRO A 54 2.34 -10.97 4.69
C PRO A 54 1.44 -9.76 4.98
N ASP A 55 1.94 -8.62 4.55
CA ASP A 55 1.16 -7.42 4.32
C ASP A 55 0.47 -7.56 2.95
N GLN A 56 -0.60 -6.80 2.75
CA GLN A 56 -1.36 -6.70 1.50
C GLN A 56 -0.45 -6.57 0.26
N PRO A 57 0.70 -5.85 0.27
CA PRO A 57 1.64 -5.81 -0.86
C PRO A 57 2.23 -7.15 -1.30
N LEU A 58 2.37 -8.13 -0.39
CA LEU A 58 2.80 -9.49 -0.77
C LEU A 58 1.70 -10.20 -1.56
N PHE A 59 0.46 -10.09 -1.09
CA PHE A 59 -0.69 -10.63 -1.79
C PHE A 59 -0.91 -9.91 -3.12
N ASP A 60 -0.94 -8.58 -3.17
CA ASP A 60 -1.18 -7.81 -4.39
C ASP A 60 -0.15 -8.12 -5.49
N ARG A 61 1.14 -8.16 -5.13
CA ARG A 61 2.22 -8.35 -6.12
C ARG A 61 2.48 -9.82 -6.45
N GLY A 62 2.24 -10.71 -5.50
CA GLY A 62 2.52 -12.14 -5.62
C GLY A 62 1.34 -12.99 -6.07
N CYS A 63 0.10 -12.58 -5.75
CA CYS A 63 -1.08 -13.46 -5.81
C CYS A 63 -2.31 -12.78 -6.43
N ALA A 64 -2.69 -11.63 -5.92
CA ALA A 64 -3.94 -10.90 -6.17
C ALA A 64 -3.77 -9.81 -7.24
N PHE A 65 -3.27 -10.22 -8.40
CA PHE A 65 -3.26 -9.39 -9.60
C PHE A 65 -4.27 -9.92 -10.63
N SER A 66 -4.65 -9.06 -11.57
CA SER A 66 -5.69 -9.34 -12.55
C SER A 66 -5.46 -10.67 -13.28
N GLY A 67 -6.53 -11.46 -13.40
CA GLY A 67 -6.54 -12.80 -13.98
C GLY A 67 -6.00 -13.92 -13.08
N CYS A 68 -5.44 -13.60 -11.90
CA CYS A 68 -4.98 -14.58 -10.92
C CYS A 68 -5.93 -14.68 -9.71
N HIS A 69 -5.57 -14.15 -8.55
CA HIS A 69 -6.43 -14.24 -7.35
C HIS A 69 -6.95 -12.86 -6.93
N ALA A 70 -7.31 -12.02 -7.89
CA ALA A 70 -7.85 -10.69 -7.65
C ALA A 70 -9.38 -10.66 -7.72
N ALA A 71 -9.98 -9.50 -7.40
CA ALA A 71 -11.43 -9.28 -7.42
C ALA A 71 -12.09 -9.70 -8.73
N ASP A 72 -11.42 -9.47 -9.87
CA ASP A 72 -11.89 -9.79 -11.22
C ASP A 72 -12.07 -11.29 -11.47
N THR A 73 -11.47 -12.14 -10.64
CA THR A 73 -11.60 -13.61 -10.72
C THR A 73 -12.48 -14.21 -9.64
N PHE A 74 -13.04 -13.39 -8.74
CA PHE A 74 -13.78 -13.86 -7.57
C PHE A 74 -15.02 -14.66 -7.96
N ASP A 75 -15.85 -14.14 -8.88
CA ASP A 75 -17.11 -14.76 -9.28
C ASP A 75 -16.92 -16.14 -9.92
N GLU A 76 -15.80 -16.36 -10.61
CA GLU A 76 -15.47 -17.63 -11.27
C GLU A 76 -14.89 -18.67 -10.29
N ARG A 77 -14.07 -18.22 -9.32
CA ARG A 77 -13.29 -19.10 -8.44
C ARG A 77 -13.91 -19.27 -7.06
N GLY A 78 -14.83 -18.39 -6.67
CA GLY A 78 -15.46 -18.31 -5.36
C GLY A 78 -14.49 -17.93 -4.23
N TYR A 79 -13.37 -17.30 -4.56
CA TYR A 79 -12.43 -16.68 -3.62
C TYR A 79 -11.46 -15.77 -4.36
N SER A 80 -10.85 -14.85 -3.62
CA SER A 80 -9.72 -14.02 -4.06
C SER A 80 -8.82 -13.71 -2.87
N LEU A 81 -7.64 -13.19 -3.13
CA LEU A 81 -6.62 -12.80 -2.15
C LEU A 81 -6.40 -11.27 -2.15
N ASP A 82 -7.33 -10.51 -2.75
CA ASP A 82 -7.30 -9.05 -2.88
C ASP A 82 -7.74 -8.34 -1.60
N THR A 83 -8.58 -8.98 -0.78
CA THR A 83 -9.00 -8.47 0.52
C THR A 83 -8.91 -9.57 1.57
N TYR A 84 -8.72 -9.16 2.82
CA TYR A 84 -8.71 -10.06 3.97
C TYR A 84 -9.98 -10.92 4.05
N GLN A 85 -11.15 -10.31 3.85
CA GLN A 85 -12.44 -10.98 3.92
C GLN A 85 -12.59 -12.03 2.82
N HIS A 86 -12.17 -11.72 1.59
CA HIS A 86 -12.20 -12.69 0.49
C HIS A 86 -11.20 -13.83 0.71
N ALA A 87 -10.00 -13.53 1.22
CA ALA A 87 -8.97 -14.52 1.48
C ALA A 87 -9.42 -15.60 2.49
N LEU A 88 -10.25 -15.20 3.46
CA LEU A 88 -10.83 -16.09 4.46
C LEU A 88 -12.24 -16.60 4.12
N SER A 89 -12.81 -16.20 2.98
CA SER A 89 -14.18 -16.56 2.60
C SER A 89 -14.36 -18.05 2.28
N ARG A 90 -13.27 -18.73 1.92
CA ARG A 90 -13.28 -20.15 1.53
C ARG A 90 -12.44 -20.99 2.49
N VAL A 91 -13.13 -21.91 3.18
CA VAL A 91 -12.53 -22.84 4.13
C VAL A 91 -11.40 -23.65 3.49
N GLY A 92 -10.29 -23.80 4.21
CA GLY A 92 -9.13 -24.60 3.80
C GLY A 92 -8.10 -23.87 2.94
N ILE A 93 -8.42 -22.68 2.39
CA ILE A 93 -7.42 -21.87 1.67
C ILE A 93 -6.37 -21.35 2.63
N ILE A 94 -6.83 -20.62 3.65
CA ILE A 94 -6.07 -20.21 4.82
C ILE A 94 -6.76 -20.84 6.02
N VAL A 95 -5.99 -21.55 6.84
CA VAL A 95 -6.43 -22.20 8.07
C VAL A 95 -5.68 -21.54 9.22
N PRO A 96 -6.26 -20.48 9.83
CA PRO A 96 -5.64 -19.77 10.94
C PRO A 96 -5.43 -20.70 12.14
N CYS A 97 -4.36 -20.47 12.89
CA CYS A 97 -4.17 -21.16 14.16
C CYS A 97 -4.93 -20.48 15.30
N PHE A 98 -5.65 -21.27 16.08
CA PHE A 98 -6.35 -20.82 17.29
C PHE A 98 -5.69 -21.37 18.56
N ARG A 99 -5.78 -20.62 19.66
CA ARG A 99 -5.00 -20.83 20.90
C ARG A 99 -5.13 -22.23 21.53
N ASN A 100 -6.20 -22.96 21.23
CA ASN A 100 -6.54 -24.25 21.83
C ASN A 100 -6.58 -25.40 20.82
N GLU A 101 -6.00 -25.22 19.63
CA GLU A 101 -6.00 -26.21 18.56
C GLU A 101 -4.57 -26.54 18.13
N ALA A 102 -4.37 -27.75 17.59
CA ALA A 102 -3.08 -28.12 17.02
C ALA A 102 -2.78 -27.23 15.80
N CYS A 103 -1.77 -26.37 15.93
CA CYS A 103 -1.41 -25.42 14.89
C CYS A 103 -0.45 -26.04 13.87
N ASN A 104 -0.87 -26.12 12.62
CA ASN A 104 -0.01 -26.46 11.49
C ASN A 104 -0.35 -25.61 10.26
N PRO A 105 0.51 -24.64 9.89
CA PRO A 105 0.31 -23.82 8.69
C PRO A 105 0.17 -24.63 7.39
N GLU A 106 0.75 -25.83 7.31
CA GLU A 106 0.65 -26.71 6.15
C GLU A 106 -0.76 -27.26 5.91
N ASN A 107 -1.67 -27.10 6.88
CA ASN A 107 -3.09 -27.39 6.68
C ASN A 107 -3.75 -26.37 5.74
N SER A 108 -3.11 -25.21 5.51
CA SER A 108 -3.58 -24.20 4.57
C SER A 108 -3.15 -24.55 3.15
N MET A 109 -4.10 -24.60 2.21
CA MET A 109 -3.78 -24.75 0.80
C MET A 109 -2.83 -23.66 0.30
N LEU A 110 -2.92 -22.44 0.85
CA LEU A 110 -1.98 -21.36 0.54
C LEU A 110 -0.52 -21.81 0.67
N ILE A 111 -0.15 -22.41 1.81
CA ILE A 111 1.23 -22.84 2.07
C ILE A 111 1.63 -23.99 1.15
N ARG A 112 0.77 -25.00 1.03
CA ARG A 112 1.01 -26.15 0.14
C ARG A 112 1.27 -25.71 -1.30
N ARG A 113 0.53 -24.71 -1.80
CA ARG A 113 0.69 -24.17 -3.16
C ARG A 113 1.97 -23.38 -3.34
N VAL A 114 2.37 -22.54 -2.39
CA VAL A 114 3.61 -21.76 -2.52
C VAL A 114 4.87 -22.61 -2.33
N GLU A 115 4.75 -23.74 -1.64
CA GLU A 115 5.84 -24.72 -1.50
C GLU A 115 5.87 -25.78 -2.61
N GLY A 116 4.76 -25.98 -3.32
CA GLY A 116 4.64 -27.01 -4.36
C GLY A 116 4.55 -28.43 -3.78
N LEU A 117 3.88 -28.57 -2.63
CA LEU A 117 3.70 -29.85 -1.95
C LEU A 117 2.62 -30.70 -2.65
N ASP A 118 2.65 -32.01 -2.38
CA ASP A 118 1.61 -32.97 -2.80
C ASP A 118 1.39 -33.06 -4.32
N GLY A 119 2.41 -32.75 -5.10
CA GLY A 119 2.33 -32.72 -6.56
C GLY A 119 1.51 -31.55 -7.11
N LEU A 120 1.16 -30.55 -6.29
CA LEU A 120 0.44 -29.36 -6.72
C LEU A 120 1.39 -28.40 -7.47
N PRO A 121 0.91 -27.75 -8.55
CA PRO A 121 1.69 -26.69 -9.20
C PRO A 121 2.08 -25.58 -8.23
N LYS A 122 3.39 -25.30 -8.17
CA LYS A 122 3.96 -24.27 -7.31
C LYS A 122 3.48 -22.89 -7.74
N MET A 123 2.99 -22.12 -6.78
CA MET A 123 2.57 -20.72 -6.96
C MET A 123 3.69 -19.75 -6.57
N PRO A 124 3.75 -18.57 -7.21
CA PRO A 124 2.87 -18.10 -8.29
C PRO A 124 3.20 -18.72 -9.65
N LEU A 125 2.19 -19.03 -10.47
CA LEU A 125 2.40 -19.59 -11.81
C LEU A 125 3.02 -18.55 -12.75
N TYR A 126 3.99 -19.00 -13.57
CA TYR A 126 4.67 -18.18 -14.59
C TYR A 126 5.34 -16.91 -14.06
N ARG A 127 5.62 -16.85 -12.76
CA ARG A 127 6.32 -15.75 -12.10
C ARG A 127 7.41 -16.31 -11.20
N PRO A 128 8.36 -15.46 -10.74
CA PRO A 128 9.35 -15.89 -9.76
C PRO A 128 8.67 -16.49 -8.52
N ALA A 129 9.22 -17.59 -8.03
CA ALA A 129 8.77 -18.20 -6.79
C ALA A 129 9.02 -17.26 -5.60
N LEU A 130 8.18 -17.39 -4.57
CA LEU A 130 8.40 -16.74 -3.28
C LEU A 130 9.72 -17.25 -2.67
N THR A 131 10.45 -16.34 -2.04
CA THR A 131 11.64 -16.66 -1.24
C THR A 131 11.26 -17.42 0.02
N ALA A 132 12.23 -18.12 0.61
CA ALA A 132 12.03 -18.83 1.87
C ALA A 132 11.56 -17.88 2.99
N ASN A 133 12.05 -16.64 3.02
CA ASN A 133 11.64 -15.65 4.03
C ASN A 133 10.17 -15.27 3.89
N GLN A 134 9.69 -15.06 2.67
CA GLN A 134 8.28 -14.74 2.42
C GLN A 134 7.36 -15.90 2.79
N ILE A 135 7.76 -17.13 2.44
CA ILE A 135 7.01 -18.34 2.82
C ILE A 135 7.00 -18.49 4.35
N ASN A 136 8.13 -18.27 5.02
CA ASN A 136 8.21 -18.30 6.47
C ASN A 136 7.35 -17.22 7.13
N GLY A 137 7.28 -16.02 6.54
CA GLY A 137 6.39 -14.94 6.95
C GLY A 137 4.92 -15.34 6.84
N LEU A 138 4.51 -15.95 5.72
CA LEU A 138 3.16 -16.50 5.54
C LEU A 138 2.83 -17.56 6.60
N LYS A 139 3.75 -18.51 6.84
CA LYS A 139 3.57 -19.53 7.89
C LYS A 139 3.44 -18.87 9.26
N GLN A 140 4.26 -17.88 9.57
CA GLN A 140 4.25 -17.19 10.85
C GLN A 140 2.95 -16.44 11.09
N TRP A 141 2.48 -15.67 10.12
CA TRP A 141 1.19 -14.99 10.18
C TRP A 141 0.02 -15.96 10.40
N ILE A 142 0.03 -17.13 9.74
CA ILE A 142 -0.98 -18.18 9.98
C ILE A 142 -0.89 -18.70 11.42
N ARG A 143 0.33 -18.92 11.96
CA ARG A 143 0.52 -19.31 13.37
C ARG A 143 0.00 -18.26 14.34
N GLU A 144 0.09 -17.00 13.97
CA GLU A 144 -0.43 -15.85 14.73
C GLU A 144 -1.94 -15.67 14.60
N GLY A 145 -2.63 -16.59 13.92
CA GLY A 145 -4.08 -16.56 13.74
C GLY A 145 -4.53 -15.78 12.51
N ALA A 146 -3.62 -15.55 11.56
CA ALA A 146 -3.89 -14.90 10.28
C ALA A 146 -4.69 -13.60 10.45
N GLN A 147 -4.26 -12.73 11.35
CA GLN A 147 -5.00 -11.52 11.75
C GLN A 147 -4.94 -10.43 10.67
N ASN A 148 -5.96 -9.59 10.64
CA ASN A 148 -6.00 -8.36 9.85
C ASN A 148 -5.37 -7.21 10.65
N ASN A 149 -4.12 -6.85 10.33
CA ASN A 149 -3.29 -5.93 11.11
C ASN A 149 -2.90 -4.69 10.32
#